data_AF-A0A7L2V8B1-F1
#
_entry.id   AF-A0A7L2V8B1-F1
#
_cell.length_a   1.000
_cell.length_b   1.000
_cell.length_c   1.000
_cell.angle_alpha   90.00
_cell.angle_beta   90.00
_cell.angle_gamma   90.00
#
_symmetry.space_group_name_H-M   'P 1'
#
loop_
_entity.id
_entity.type
_entity.pdbx_description
1 polymer ?
#
loop_
_entity_poly.entity_id
_entity_poly.type
_entity_poly.pdbx_seq_one_letter_code
_entity_poly.pdbx_strand_id
1 'polypeptide(L)'
;SWGMAVNVYSTSITQETMSRHDIIAWVNDILALNYTKVEQLCSGAAYCQFMDMLFPGCISLKKVKFQAKLEHEYIHNFKLLQASFKRMNVDKVIPVEKLVKGRFQDNLDFIQWFKKFFDANYDGKEYDPVEARQGQDALPPPDPGEQIFNLPKKSHHANSPTAG
;
A
#
# COMPACT_ATOMS: atom_id res chain seq x y z
N SER A 1 4.69 17.54 21.14
CA SER A 1 5.57 17.54 19.96
C SER A 1 5.82 16.10 19.61
N TRP A 2 5.30 15.59 18.49
CA TRP A 2 5.65 14.23 18.05
C TRP A 2 7.11 14.27 17.58
N GLY A 3 7.92 13.29 17.99
CA GLY A 3 9.25 13.11 17.43
C GLY A 3 9.16 12.84 15.93
N MET A 4 10.13 13.33 15.17
CA MET A 4 10.28 12.96 13.75
C MET A 4 10.51 11.46 13.62
N ALA A 5 10.14 10.87 12.48
CA ALA A 5 10.39 9.44 12.27
C ALA A 5 11.89 9.15 12.21
N VAL A 6 12.27 7.98 12.73
CA VAL A 6 13.61 7.40 12.56
C VAL A 6 13.70 6.85 11.13
N ASN A 7 14.56 7.46 10.31
CA ASN A 7 14.82 7.00 8.95
C ASN A 7 15.70 5.74 8.95
N VAL A 8 15.45 4.84 8.01
CA VAL A 8 16.24 3.60 7.81
C VAL A 8 16.73 3.51 6.37
N TYR A 9 17.97 3.05 6.20
CA TYR A 9 18.63 2.94 4.90
C TYR A 9 19.07 1.48 4.66
N SER A 10 18.96 1.02 3.42
CA SER A 10 19.48 -0.30 3.03
C SER A 10 21.00 -0.24 2.94
N THR A 11 21.71 -0.88 3.87
CA THR A 11 23.17 -1.09 3.76
C THR A 11 23.45 -2.55 3.40
N SER A 12 24.49 -2.79 2.59
CA SER A 12 24.81 -4.11 2.02
C SER A 12 25.35 -5.15 3.02
N ILE A 13 25.25 -4.90 4.33
CA ILE A 13 25.74 -5.81 5.37
C ILE A 13 24.58 -6.69 5.82
N THR A 14 24.69 -8.00 5.50
CA THR A 14 23.89 -9.14 5.98
C THR A 14 22.69 -8.79 6.87
N GLN A 15 21.62 -8.28 6.27
CA GLN A 15 20.34 -8.12 6.97
C GLN A 15 19.45 -9.28 6.55
N GLU A 16 18.99 -10.07 7.53
CA GLU A 16 17.95 -11.07 7.33
C GLU A 16 16.72 -10.38 6.74
N THR A 17 16.44 -10.64 5.47
CA THR A 17 15.23 -10.19 4.81
C THR A 17 14.14 -11.22 5.04
N MET A 18 12.99 -10.78 5.56
CA MET A 18 11.83 -11.65 5.71
C MET A 18 11.44 -12.25 4.37
N SER A 19 11.07 -13.53 4.37
CA SER A 19 10.53 -14.17 3.18
C SER A 19 9.20 -13.53 2.79
N ARG A 20 8.78 -13.73 1.54
CA ARG A 20 7.47 -13.24 1.05
C ARG A 20 6.27 -13.80 1.83
N HIS A 21 6.41 -14.98 2.44
CA HIS A 21 5.33 -15.57 3.22
C HIS A 21 5.28 -14.92 4.60
N ASP A 22 6.44 -14.77 5.24
CA ASP A 22 6.52 -14.16 6.57
C ASP A 22 6.10 -12.70 6.55
N ILE A 23 6.46 -11.96 5.49
CA ILE A 23 6.07 -10.55 5.38
C ILE A 23 4.56 -10.38 5.23
N ILE A 24 3.90 -11.31 4.52
CA ILE A 24 2.45 -11.28 4.35
C ILE A 24 1.73 -11.72 5.63
N ALA A 25 2.23 -12.75 6.30
CA ALA A 25 1.74 -13.14 7.62
C ALA A 25 1.83 -11.95 8.59
N TRP A 26 2.98 -11.28 8.66
CA TRP A 26 3.16 -10.09 9.49
C TRP A 26 2.16 -8.97 9.19
N VAL A 27 1.94 -8.64 7.91
CA VAL A 27 0.95 -7.62 7.54
C VAL A 27 -0.47 -8.03 7.97
N ASN A 28 -0.83 -9.28 7.75
CA ASN A 28 -2.16 -9.80 8.10
C ASN A 28 -2.38 -9.82 9.61
N ASP A 29 -1.38 -10.25 10.38
CA ASP A 29 -1.45 -10.34 11.84
C ASP A 29 -1.59 -8.95 12.47
N ILE A 30 -0.78 -7.98 12.02
CA ILE A 30 -0.79 -6.62 12.60
C ILE A 30 -2.03 -5.82 12.22
N LEU A 31 -2.54 -5.98 11.00
CA LEU A 31 -3.65 -5.16 10.48
C LEU A 31 -4.98 -5.89 10.41
N ALA A 32 -5.06 -7.14 10.88
CA ALA A 32 -6.23 -8.00 10.74
C ALA A 32 -6.72 -8.03 9.27
N LEU A 33 -5.83 -8.42 8.36
CA LEU A 33 -6.08 -8.54 6.92
C LEU A 33 -5.95 -10.00 6.48
N ASN A 34 -6.30 -10.26 5.22
CA ASN A 34 -6.26 -11.59 4.60
C ASN A 34 -5.58 -11.56 3.22
N TYR A 35 -4.48 -10.81 3.10
CA TYR A 35 -3.67 -10.80 1.88
C TYR A 35 -3.00 -12.16 1.68
N THR A 36 -2.94 -12.59 0.42
CA THR A 36 -2.33 -13.84 -0.01
C THR A 36 -1.09 -13.62 -0.87
N LYS A 37 -0.90 -12.39 -1.37
CA LYS A 37 0.16 -12.02 -2.32
C LYS A 37 0.77 -10.67 -1.96
N VAL A 38 2.08 -10.51 -2.15
CA VAL A 38 2.79 -9.26 -1.88
C VAL A 38 2.29 -8.12 -2.77
N GLU A 39 1.89 -8.44 -3.99
CA GLU A 39 1.32 -7.54 -4.98
C GLU A 39 0.06 -6.84 -4.47
N GLN A 40 -0.69 -7.41 -3.51
CA GLN A 40 -1.88 -6.80 -2.94
C GLN A 40 -1.59 -5.58 -2.06
N LEU A 41 -0.33 -5.36 -1.69
CA LEU A 41 0.12 -4.12 -1.07
C LEU A 41 0.09 -2.93 -2.05
N CYS A 42 -0.10 -3.18 -3.34
CA CYS A 42 -0.21 -2.14 -4.37
C CYS A 42 -1.37 -1.17 -4.14
N SER A 43 -2.37 -1.53 -3.31
CA SER A 43 -3.48 -0.64 -3.01
C SER A 43 -3.07 0.59 -2.20
N GLY A 44 -1.92 0.53 -1.52
CA GLY A 44 -1.46 1.60 -0.63
C GLY A 44 -2.19 1.67 0.72
N ALA A 45 -3.31 0.95 0.89
CA ALA A 45 -4.17 1.09 2.07
C ALA A 45 -3.49 0.57 3.36
N ALA A 46 -2.82 -0.58 3.29
CA ALA A 46 -2.09 -1.16 4.41
C ALA A 46 -0.99 -0.22 4.93
N TYR A 47 -0.21 0.38 4.02
CA TYR A 47 0.82 1.36 4.39
C TYR A 47 0.24 2.61 5.06
N CYS A 48 -0.92 3.08 4.59
CA CYS A 48 -1.62 4.19 5.23
C CYS A 48 -2.02 3.83 6.66
N GLN A 49 -2.51 2.62 6.88
CA GLN A 49 -2.90 2.15 8.21
C GLN A 49 -1.70 1.96 9.15
N PHE A 50 -0.58 1.42 8.65
CA PHE A 50 0.67 1.38 9.42
C PHE A 50 1.15 2.77 9.85
N MET A 51 1.03 3.79 8.99
CA MET A 51 1.44 5.15 9.36
C MET A 51 0.55 5.74 10.46
N ASP A 52 -0.75 5.46 10.42
CA ASP A 52 -1.67 5.83 11.50
C ASP A 52 -1.29 5.14 12.82
N MET A 53 -0.95 3.85 12.75
CA MET A 53 -0.46 3.09 13.90
C MET A 53 0.84 3.68 14.46
N LEU A 54 1.88 3.87 13.63
CA LEU A 54 3.18 4.37 14.07
C LEU A 54 3.08 5.80 14.62
N PHE A 55 2.34 6.66 13.93
CA PHE A 55 2.25 8.09 14.21
C PHE A 55 0.79 8.57 14.16
N PRO A 56 0.03 8.41 15.25
CA PRO A 56 -1.37 8.79 15.31
C PRO A 56 -1.61 10.24 14.85
N GLY A 57 -2.56 10.40 13.93
CA GLY A 57 -2.90 11.71 13.34
C GLY A 57 -1.96 12.20 12.23
N CYS A 58 -0.92 11.43 11.85
CA CYS A 58 -0.07 11.80 10.71
C CYS A 58 -0.78 11.64 9.34
N ILE A 59 -1.82 10.81 9.30
CA ILE A 59 -2.62 10.47 8.12
C ILE A 59 -4.11 10.40 8.49
N SER A 60 -5.00 10.62 7.53
CA SER A 60 -6.45 10.56 7.75
C SER A 60 -7.02 9.26 7.18
N LEU A 61 -7.23 8.25 8.03
CA LEU A 61 -7.78 6.95 7.59
C LEU A 61 -9.18 7.05 6.97
N LYS A 62 -9.98 8.05 7.38
CA LYS A 62 -11.28 8.34 6.75
C LYS A 62 -11.19 8.64 5.25
N LYS A 63 -10.02 9.06 4.76
CA LYS A 63 -9.78 9.35 3.33
C LYS A 63 -9.16 8.16 2.59
N VAL A 64 -8.68 7.14 3.30
CA VAL A 64 -8.05 5.96 2.72
C VAL A 64 -9.14 5.09 2.10
N LYS A 65 -8.91 4.65 0.86
CA LYS A 65 -9.78 3.71 0.16
C LYS A 65 -9.35 2.29 0.49
N PHE A 66 -9.88 1.71 1.55
CA PHE A 66 -9.57 0.32 1.96
C PHE A 66 -10.09 -0.74 0.97
N GLN A 67 -11.16 -0.41 0.25
CA GLN A 67 -11.78 -1.25 -0.79
C GLN A 67 -11.35 -0.85 -2.21
N ALA A 68 -10.18 -0.22 -2.36
CA ALA A 68 -9.70 0.21 -3.66
C ALA A 68 -9.56 -0.99 -4.62
N LYS A 69 -10.02 -0.82 -5.86
CA LYS A 69 -9.92 -1.86 -6.91
C LYS A 69 -9.27 -1.36 -8.18
N LEU A 70 -9.23 -0.04 -8.38
CA LEU A 70 -8.71 0.56 -9.61
C LEU A 70 -7.41 1.33 -9.33
N GLU A 71 -6.52 1.36 -10.31
CA GLU A 71 -5.19 1.98 -10.18
C GLU A 71 -5.25 3.45 -9.70
N HIS A 72 -6.23 4.24 -10.16
CA HIS A 72 -6.38 5.62 -9.73
C HIS A 72 -6.73 5.76 -8.24
N GLU A 73 -7.36 4.74 -7.65
CA GLU A 73 -7.66 4.66 -6.22
C GLU A 73 -6.41 4.29 -5.41
N TYR A 74 -5.56 3.43 -5.98
CA TYR A 74 -4.26 3.10 -5.40
C TYR A 74 -3.35 4.33 -5.37
N ILE A 75 -3.32 5.10 -6.46
CA ILE A 75 -2.61 6.37 -6.55
C ILE A 75 -3.11 7.36 -5.49
N HIS A 76 -4.43 7.44 -5.26
CA HIS A 76 -5.00 8.27 -4.20
C HIS A 76 -4.46 7.89 -2.81
N ASN A 77 -4.46 6.59 -2.47
CA ASN A 77 -3.91 6.12 -1.21
C ASN A 77 -2.41 6.43 -1.09
N PHE A 78 -1.61 6.21 -2.14
CA PHE A 78 -0.19 6.54 -2.13
C PHE A 78 0.09 8.04 -1.98
N LYS A 79 -0.77 8.93 -2.50
CA LYS A 79 -0.65 10.38 -2.24
C LYS A 79 -0.87 10.72 -0.77
N LEU A 80 -1.80 10.05 -0.08
CA LEU A 80 -1.97 10.19 1.36
C LEU A 80 -0.72 9.71 2.11
N LEU A 81 -0.16 8.57 1.69
CA LEU A 81 1.08 8.03 2.25
C LEU A 81 2.26 8.99 2.07
N GLN A 82 2.47 9.52 0.87
CA GLN A 82 3.52 10.54 0.60
C GLN A 82 3.37 11.78 1.49
N ALA A 83 2.14 12.26 1.69
CA ALA A 83 1.88 13.39 2.58
C ALA A 83 2.24 13.06 4.04
N SER A 84 1.96 11.85 4.50
CA SER A 84 2.33 11.39 5.85
C SER A 84 3.85 11.24 6.00
N PHE A 85 4.56 10.73 4.98
CA PHE A 85 6.02 10.65 4.96
C PHE A 85 6.64 12.04 5.06
N LYS A 86 6.15 13.00 4.28
CA LYS A 86 6.60 14.40 4.35
C LYS A 86 6.37 15.00 5.74
N ARG A 87 5.21 14.75 6.35
CA ARG A 87 4.88 15.24 7.70
C ARG A 87 5.82 14.69 8.77
N MET A 88 6.21 13.42 8.64
CA MET A 88 7.09 12.74 9.59
C MET A 88 8.58 12.82 9.20
N ASN A 89 8.89 13.56 8.12
CA ASN A 89 10.23 13.74 7.58
C ASN A 89 10.96 12.43 7.25
N VAL A 90 10.23 11.54 6.58
CA VAL A 90 10.73 10.28 6.04
C VAL A 90 11.35 10.54 4.67
N ASP A 91 12.63 10.24 4.52
CA ASP A 91 13.42 10.55 3.31
C ASP A 91 13.18 9.56 2.17
N LYS A 92 12.58 8.41 2.47
CA LYS A 92 12.32 7.36 1.48
C LYS A 92 11.36 7.84 0.41
N VAL A 93 11.86 7.84 -0.82
CA VAL A 93 11.02 8.04 -2.01
C VAL A 93 10.16 6.80 -2.25
N ILE A 94 8.84 7.02 -2.38
CA ILE A 94 7.86 5.98 -2.69
C ILE A 94 7.76 5.85 -4.22
N PRO A 95 8.11 4.71 -4.84
CA PRO A 95 8.04 4.51 -6.27
C PRO A 95 6.60 4.21 -6.74
N VAL A 96 5.69 5.17 -6.56
CA VAL A 96 4.23 5.00 -6.75
C VAL A 96 3.88 4.36 -8.08
N GLU A 97 4.43 4.84 -9.19
CA GLU A 97 4.15 4.33 -10.54
C GLU A 97 4.48 2.85 -10.73
N LYS A 98 5.44 2.32 -9.96
CA LYS A 98 5.80 0.90 -10.01
C LYS A 98 4.93 0.07 -9.08
N LEU A 99 4.68 0.59 -7.87
CA LEU A 99 3.89 -0.08 -6.85
C LEU A 99 2.44 -0.30 -7.30
N VAL A 100 1.78 0.74 -7.82
CA VAL A 100 0.36 0.68 -8.23
C VAL A 100 0.09 -0.28 -9.39
N LYS A 101 1.14 -0.65 -10.14
CA LYS A 101 1.06 -1.67 -11.19
C LYS A 101 1.09 -3.10 -10.64
N GLY A 102 1.22 -3.26 -9.32
CA GLY A 102 1.25 -4.56 -8.67
C GLY A 102 2.46 -5.40 -9.05
N ARG A 103 3.59 -4.78 -9.43
CA ARG A 103 4.80 -5.53 -9.75
C ARG A 103 5.36 -6.18 -8.48
N PHE A 104 5.54 -7.50 -8.52
CA PHE A 104 6.00 -8.29 -7.38
C PHE A 104 7.30 -7.74 -6.75
N GLN A 105 8.36 -7.58 -7.55
CA GLN A 105 9.67 -7.17 -7.03
C GLN A 105 9.63 -5.78 -6.40
N ASP A 106 9.01 -4.80 -7.06
CA ASP A 106 8.91 -3.44 -6.54
C ASP A 106 8.10 -3.39 -5.23
N ASN A 107 7.01 -4.17 -5.14
CA ASN A 107 6.22 -4.26 -3.91
C ASN A 107 6.99 -4.97 -2.79
N LEU A 108 7.72 -6.05 -3.10
CA LEU A 108 8.53 -6.79 -2.14
C LEU A 108 9.65 -5.92 -1.57
N ASP A 109 10.39 -5.22 -2.43
CA ASP A 109 11.48 -4.34 -2.01
C ASP A 109 10.96 -3.21 -1.11
N PHE A 110 9.79 -2.65 -1.42
CA PHE A 110 9.19 -1.58 -0.63
C PHE A 110 8.69 -2.06 0.72
N ILE A 111 7.98 -3.20 0.80
CA ILE A 111 7.49 -3.73 2.10
C ILE A 111 8.64 -4.19 3.00
N GLN A 112 9.71 -4.76 2.45
CA GLN A 112 10.88 -5.16 3.25
C GLN A 112 11.58 -3.94 3.85
N TRP A 113 11.70 -2.84 3.09
CA TRP A 113 12.16 -1.57 3.66
C TRP A 113 11.17 -1.03 4.70
N PHE A 114 9.86 -1.09 4.41
CA PHE A 114 8.83 -0.57 5.30
C PHE A 114 8.78 -1.32 6.63
N LYS A 115 9.03 -2.65 6.63
CA LYS A 115 9.15 -3.43 7.86
C LYS A 115 10.28 -2.94 8.75
N LYS A 116 11.47 -2.68 8.19
CA LYS A 116 12.60 -2.11 8.94
C LYS A 116 12.25 -0.72 9.49
N PHE A 117 11.54 0.08 8.69
CA PHE A 117 11.05 1.38 9.12
C PHE A 117 10.05 1.25 10.27
N PHE A 118 9.12 0.29 10.19
CA PHE A 118 8.17 -0.01 11.26
C PHE A 118 8.90 -0.41 12.54
N ASP A 119 9.83 -1.36 12.47
CA ASP A 119 10.57 -1.85 13.63
C ASP A 119 11.39 -0.76 14.31
N ALA A 120 11.91 0.20 13.56
CA ALA A 120 12.68 1.32 14.09
C ALA A 120 11.81 2.41 14.76
N ASN A 121 10.49 2.41 14.51
CA ASN A 121 9.58 3.48 14.94
C ASN A 121 8.44 3.01 15.84
N TYR A 122 8.15 1.71 15.88
CA TYR A 122 7.08 1.19 16.71
C TYR A 122 7.49 1.18 18.18
N ASP A 123 6.68 1.80 19.02
CA ASP A 123 6.93 1.99 20.46
C ASP A 123 6.20 0.95 21.33
N GLY A 124 5.59 -0.06 20.72
CA GLY A 124 4.85 -1.13 21.42
C GLY A 124 3.43 -0.74 21.83
N LYS A 125 2.90 0.40 21.39
CA LYS A 125 1.52 0.82 21.73
C LYS A 125 0.47 -0.13 21.17
N GLU A 126 -0.59 -0.34 21.95
CA GLU A 126 -1.76 -1.07 21.49
C GLU A 126 -2.44 -0.34 20.32
N TYR A 127 -2.94 -1.11 19.36
CA TYR A 127 -3.65 -0.59 18.20
C TYR A 127 -4.70 -1.60 17.76
N ASP A 128 -5.97 -1.21 17.73
CA ASP A 128 -7.03 -2.01 17.11
C ASP A 128 -7.19 -1.60 15.64
N PRO A 129 -6.71 -2.42 14.68
CA PRO A 129 -6.79 -2.07 13.27
C PRO A 129 -8.21 -2.16 12.72
N VAL A 130 -9.11 -2.92 13.33
CA VAL A 130 -10.51 -3.04 12.89
C VAL A 130 -11.27 -1.80 13.32
N GLU A 131 -11.12 -1.39 14.58
CA GLU A 131 -11.73 -0.15 15.10
C GLU A 131 -11.21 1.09 14.35
N ALA A 132 -9.90 1.16 14.08
CA ALA A 132 -9.29 2.29 13.36
C ALA A 132 -9.84 2.48 11.95
N ARG A 133 -10.31 1.40 11.29
CA ARG A 133 -10.99 1.46 9.99
C ARG A 133 -12.45 1.96 10.08
N GLN A 134 -13.00 2.06 11.28
CA GLN A 134 -14.36 2.55 11.55
C GLN A 134 -15.45 1.79 10.75
N GLY A 135 -15.32 0.45 10.70
CA GLY A 135 -16.26 -0.41 9.99
C GLY A 135 -16.06 -0.46 8.47
N GLN A 136 -15.03 0.19 7.92
CA GLN A 136 -14.63 -0.06 6.54
C GLN A 136 -13.98 -1.43 6.44
N ASP A 137 -14.57 -2.31 5.62
CA ASP A 137 -13.91 -3.56 5.25
C ASP A 137 -12.54 -3.27 4.62
N ALA A 138 -11.59 -4.19 4.77
CA ALA A 138 -10.29 -4.13 4.10
C ALA A 138 -10.02 -5.44 3.35
N LEU A 139 -10.81 -5.66 2.30
CA LEU A 139 -10.69 -6.83 1.45
C LEU A 139 -9.43 -6.71 0.60
N PRO A 140 -8.81 -7.83 0.23
CA PRO A 140 -7.64 -7.79 -0.64
C PRO A 140 -8.03 -7.18 -1.99
N PRO A 141 -7.21 -6.26 -2.55
CA PRO A 141 -7.44 -5.77 -3.89
C PRO A 141 -7.41 -6.93 -4.89
N PRO A 142 -8.12 -6.80 -6.03
CA PRO A 142 -8.11 -7.81 -7.09
C PRO A 142 -6.68 -8.01 -7.60
N ASP A 143 -6.40 -9.22 -8.08
CA ASP A 143 -5.09 -9.53 -8.65
C ASP A 143 -4.80 -8.61 -9.85
N PRO A 144 -3.67 -7.88 -9.87
CA PRO A 144 -3.26 -7.08 -11.02
C PRO A 144 -3.27 -7.87 -12.34
N GLY A 145 -2.98 -9.17 -12.29
CA GLY A 145 -3.01 -10.06 -13.45
C GLY A 145 -4.40 -10.25 -14.05
N GLU A 146 -5.47 -10.19 -13.25
CA GLU A 146 -6.86 -10.34 -13.71
C GLU A 146 -7.44 -9.06 -14.30
N GLN A 147 -6.99 -7.89 -13.84
CA GLN A 147 -7.51 -6.60 -14.30
C GLN A 147 -7.18 -6.33 -15.78
N ILE A 148 -6.07 -6.87 -16.29
CA ILE A 148 -5.65 -6.71 -17.69
C ILE A 148 -6.62 -7.44 -18.65
N PHE A 149 -7.18 -8.57 -18.22
CA PHE A 149 -8.10 -9.36 -19.06
C PHE A 149 -9.54 -8.82 -19.10
N ASN A 150 -9.89 -7.94 -18.15
CA ASN A 150 -11.24 -7.36 -18.04
C ASN A 150 -11.39 -5.98 -18.72
N LEU A 151 -10.41 -5.53 -19.53
CA LEU A 151 -10.66 -4.37 -20.39
C LEU A 151 -11.76 -4.72 -21.42
N PRO A 152 -12.83 -3.91 -21.53
CA PRO A 152 -13.78 -4.09 -22.61
C PRO A 152 -13.05 -3.92 -23.94
N LYS A 153 -13.11 -4.94 -24.82
CA LYS A 153 -12.70 -4.80 -26.22
C LYS A 153 -13.43 -3.59 -26.78
N LYS A 154 -12.71 -2.54 -27.20
CA LYS A 154 -13.31 -1.44 -27.96
C LYS A 154 -13.99 -2.03 -29.19
N SER A 155 -15.32 -2.00 -29.23
CA SER A 155 -16.08 -2.32 -30.43
C SER A 155 -15.80 -1.22 -31.45
N HIS A 156 -14.92 -1.49 -32.41
CA HIS A 156 -14.81 -0.65 -33.60
C HIS A 156 -16.07 -0.87 -34.44
N HIS A 157 -17.14 -0.13 -34.15
CA HIS A 157 -18.20 0.09 -35.12
C HIS A 157 -17.68 1.04 -36.19
N ALA A 158 -17.30 0.48 -37.33
CA ALA A 158 -17.08 1.23 -38.55
C ALA A 158 -18.43 1.74 -39.06
N ASN A 159 -18.65 3.06 -39.01
CA ASN A 159 -19.74 3.69 -39.76
C ASN A 159 -19.27 3.90 -41.20
N SER A 160 -19.78 3.10 -42.12
CA SER A 160 -19.76 3.40 -43.55
C SER A 160 -20.80 4.49 -43.84
N PRO A 161 -20.48 5.56 -44.60
CA PRO A 161 -21.50 6.44 -45.12
C PRO A 161 -22.12 5.80 -46.37
N THR A 162 -23.45 5.69 -46.37
CA THR A 162 -24.22 5.41 -47.59
C THR A 162 -24.55 6.76 -48.20
N ALA A 163 -24.04 7.04 -49.40
CA ALA A 163 -24.42 8.22 -50.18
C ALA A 163 -25.65 7.88 -51.02
N GLY A 164 -26.68 8.72 -50.91
CA GLY A 164 -27.79 8.85 -51.84
C GLY A 164 -27.81 10.25 -52.42
#